data_AF-A0A7C5UQ97-F1
#
_entry.id   AF-A0A7C5UQ97-F1
#
_cell.length_a   1.000
_cell.length_b   1.000
_cell.length_c   1.000
_cell.angle_alpha   90.00
_cell.angle_beta   90.00
_cell.angle_gamma   90.00
#
_symmetry.space_group_name_H-M   'P 1'
#
loop_
_entity.id
_entity.type
_entity.pdbx_description
1 polymer ?
#
loop_
_entity_poly.entity_id
_entity_poly.type
_entity_poly.pdbx_seq_one_letter_code
_entity_poly.pdbx_strand_id
1 'polypeptide(L)'
;MVRRLLRILLIPLLMLGLGIGAYQLANFSFDTFMLYPGPTLGEISPGRPTAPISRRVVVVVVDGLREDTSRQMPTFQRLRQQGADLPSLTQVPSLSLPGYTVLGTGAYPDFSGVTTNWYKGAVRVDSLFARARDAGLPTALSTMKGWDALYGPWVSRVYTVTWSGADHDPAAMAWTTEDIGQEAVRLLRETDVALLYVHFGETDEAGHAYGGTSPEYLQAALHVDEQIAAIAQALDWGRDTLILTADHGMSAAWGSAGGGHGGGEMEVRRIPLVMVGRGIAPGVYPQGGQADLAPTIAALLGLPIPVHSQGHTRLDALALTPAERAEKALALGEQQEALYTAYLEGLGASPETGGLDAARAALAAGDYGQV
;
A
#
# COMPACT_ATOMS: atom_id res chain seq x y z
N MET A 1 14.04 36.79 -55.42
CA MET A 1 12.69 36.83 -54.81
C MET A 1 12.22 35.46 -54.32
N VAL A 2 12.22 34.43 -55.18
CA VAL A 2 11.77 33.05 -54.88
C VAL A 2 12.42 32.42 -53.63
N ARG A 3 13.74 32.51 -53.46
CA ARG A 3 14.44 31.97 -52.26
C ARG A 3 14.02 32.62 -50.95
N ARG A 4 13.61 33.90 -50.97
CA ARG A 4 13.16 34.62 -49.77
C ARG A 4 11.74 34.20 -49.39
N LEU A 5 10.85 34.07 -50.38
CA LEU A 5 9.50 33.52 -50.21
C LEU A 5 9.52 32.07 -49.71
N LEU A 6 10.37 31.22 -50.27
CA LEU A 6 10.55 29.84 -49.81
C LEU A 6 10.98 29.78 -48.35
N ARG A 7 11.90 30.63 -47.89
CA ARG A 7 12.29 30.68 -46.47
C ARG A 7 11.16 31.15 -45.57
N ILE A 8 10.39 32.16 -46.00
CA ILE A 8 9.24 32.69 -45.24
C ILE A 8 8.14 31.63 -45.06
N LEU A 9 7.98 30.71 -46.02
CA LEU A 9 6.97 29.63 -45.92
C LEU A 9 7.51 28.35 -45.27
N LEU A 10 8.76 27.97 -45.56
CA LEU A 10 9.34 26.73 -45.05
C LEU A 10 9.68 26.80 -43.56
N ILE A 11 10.12 27.95 -43.05
CA ILE A 11 10.51 28.07 -41.62
C ILE A 11 9.29 27.88 -40.71
N PRO A 12 8.14 28.58 -40.90
CA PRO A 12 6.95 28.33 -40.08
C PRO A 12 6.41 26.91 -40.22
N LEU A 13 6.45 26.32 -41.42
CA LEU A 13 6.01 24.94 -41.64
C LEU A 13 6.91 23.93 -40.92
N LEU A 14 8.23 24.16 -40.92
CA LEU A 14 9.20 23.38 -40.15
C LEU A 14 8.95 23.55 -38.64
N MET A 15 8.75 24.79 -38.16
CA MET A 15 8.45 25.05 -36.74
C MET A 15 7.14 24.40 -36.30
N LEU A 16 6.10 24.44 -37.14
CA LEU A 16 4.84 23.75 -36.89
C LEU A 16 5.05 22.22 -36.84
N GLY A 17 5.81 21.67 -37.78
CA GLY A 17 6.16 20.25 -37.79
C GLY A 17 6.95 19.82 -36.55
N LEU A 18 7.94 20.62 -36.13
CA LEU A 18 8.68 20.42 -34.89
C LEU A 18 7.78 20.53 -33.65
N GLY A 19 6.86 21.49 -33.63
CA GLY A 19 5.90 21.65 -32.54
C GLY A 19 4.96 20.46 -32.40
N ILE A 20 4.39 19.98 -33.51
CA ILE A 20 3.56 18.76 -33.53
C ILE A 20 4.38 17.54 -33.12
N GLY A 21 5.58 17.39 -33.66
CA GLY A 21 6.47 16.27 -33.31
C GLY A 21 6.86 16.27 -31.83
N ALA A 22 7.18 17.44 -31.26
CA ALA A 22 7.48 17.58 -29.84
C ALA A 22 6.25 17.25 -28.96
N TYR A 23 5.05 17.72 -29.34
CA TYR A 23 3.81 17.39 -28.64
C TYR A 23 3.51 15.89 -28.68
N GLN A 24 3.67 15.24 -29.84
CA GLN A 24 3.49 13.80 -29.97
C GLN A 24 4.51 13.01 -29.15
N LEU A 25 5.79 13.41 -29.15
CA LEU A 25 6.82 12.76 -28.35
C LEU A 25 6.58 12.93 -26.85
N ALA A 26 6.12 14.11 -26.42
CA ALA A 26 5.77 14.37 -25.03
C ALA A 26 4.60 13.48 -24.58
N ASN A 27 3.53 13.41 -25.38
CA ASN A 27 2.40 12.52 -25.08
C ASN A 27 2.80 11.05 -25.10
N PHE A 28 3.57 10.61 -26.10
CA PHE A 28 4.06 9.22 -26.14
C PHE A 28 4.90 8.87 -24.90
N SER A 29 5.78 9.77 -24.47
CA SER A 29 6.60 9.58 -23.27
C SER A 29 5.73 9.54 -22.00
N PHE A 30 4.76 10.46 -21.90
CA PHE A 30 3.82 10.51 -20.80
C PHE A 30 2.96 9.24 -20.75
N ASP A 31 2.37 8.84 -21.88
CA ASP A 31 1.53 7.65 -22.01
C ASP A 31 2.32 6.37 -21.71
N THR A 32 3.58 6.26 -22.12
CA THR A 32 4.43 5.09 -21.81
C THR A 32 4.64 4.96 -20.30
N PHE A 33 4.83 6.07 -19.60
CA PHE A 33 4.98 6.08 -18.15
C PHE A 33 3.64 5.83 -17.43
N MET A 34 2.56 6.41 -17.95
CA MET A 34 1.20 6.38 -17.39
C MET A 34 0.47 5.05 -17.59
N LEU A 35 0.65 4.43 -18.75
CA LEU A 35 -0.07 3.25 -19.21
C LEU A 35 0.84 2.02 -19.19
N TYR A 36 1.89 2.05 -18.37
CA TYR A 36 2.82 0.94 -18.23
C TYR A 36 2.03 -0.35 -17.87
N PRO A 37 2.09 -1.38 -18.71
CA PRO A 37 1.20 -2.54 -18.58
C PRO A 37 1.63 -3.52 -17.46
N GLY A 38 2.83 -3.37 -16.90
CA GLY A 38 3.48 -4.42 -16.11
C GLY A 38 4.03 -5.55 -16.99
N PRO A 39 4.64 -6.59 -16.40
CA PRO A 39 5.05 -7.78 -17.12
C PRO A 39 3.83 -8.58 -17.60
N THR A 40 3.95 -9.20 -18.77
CA THR A 40 2.96 -10.17 -19.24
C THR A 40 3.10 -11.47 -18.46
N LEU A 41 2.26 -11.65 -17.45
CA LEU A 41 2.17 -12.89 -16.68
C LEU A 41 1.02 -13.74 -17.23
N GLY A 42 1.24 -15.06 -17.28
CA GLY A 42 0.16 -16.02 -17.49
C GLY A 42 -0.87 -15.98 -16.35
N GLU A 43 -1.94 -16.77 -16.46
CA GLU A 43 -2.88 -16.91 -15.37
C GLU A 43 -2.23 -17.61 -14.17
N ILE A 44 -2.12 -16.89 -13.05
CA ILE A 44 -1.60 -17.44 -11.79
C ILE A 44 -2.79 -17.80 -10.91
N SER A 45 -2.93 -19.08 -10.59
CA SER A 45 -3.97 -19.54 -9.68
C SER A 45 -3.70 -19.07 -8.25
N PRO A 46 -4.72 -18.66 -7.48
CA PRO A 46 -4.55 -18.32 -6.07
C PRO A 46 -4.02 -19.51 -5.29
N GLY A 47 -3.10 -19.26 -4.36
CA GLY A 47 -2.59 -20.28 -3.45
C GLY A 47 -3.65 -20.78 -2.47
N ARG A 48 -3.25 -21.69 -1.58
CA ARG A 48 -4.14 -22.20 -0.53
C ARG A 48 -4.39 -21.15 0.56
N PRO A 49 -5.62 -21.07 1.13
CA PRO A 49 -5.85 -20.37 2.38
C PRO A 49 -5.11 -21.06 3.53
N THR A 50 -4.90 -20.33 4.63
CA THR A 50 -4.32 -20.87 5.87
C THR A 50 -5.28 -20.67 7.04
N ALA A 51 -5.02 -21.25 8.20
CA ALA A 51 -5.86 -21.00 9.37
C ALA A 51 -5.85 -19.49 9.74
N PRO A 52 -7.02 -18.84 9.94
CA PRO A 52 -7.09 -17.44 10.34
C PRO A 52 -6.61 -17.27 11.79
N ILE A 53 -5.91 -16.17 12.07
CA ILE A 53 -5.42 -15.81 13.40
C ILE A 53 -6.32 -14.73 14.03
N SER A 54 -6.66 -13.73 13.23
CA SER A 54 -7.49 -12.60 13.61
C SER A 54 -8.87 -12.74 12.99
N ARG A 55 -9.89 -12.32 13.73
CA ARG A 55 -11.25 -12.15 13.20
C ARG A 55 -11.31 -10.96 12.25
N ARG A 56 -10.59 -9.91 12.59
CA ARG A 56 -10.61 -8.62 11.90
C ARG A 56 -9.20 -8.05 11.84
N VAL A 57 -8.85 -7.47 10.71
CA VAL A 57 -7.66 -6.64 10.54
C VAL A 57 -8.10 -5.24 10.11
N VAL A 58 -7.66 -4.22 10.86
CA VAL A 58 -7.83 -2.80 10.52
C VAL A 58 -6.48 -2.23 10.14
N VAL A 59 -6.42 -1.61 8.97
CA VAL A 59 -5.22 -0.94 8.47
C VAL A 59 -5.49 0.56 8.45
N VAL A 60 -4.73 1.32 9.23
CA VAL A 60 -4.74 2.78 9.17
C VAL A 60 -3.52 3.23 8.37
N VAL A 61 -3.78 3.87 7.24
CA VAL A 61 -2.78 4.50 6.38
C VAL A 61 -2.81 6.00 6.62
N VAL A 62 -1.74 6.53 7.21
CA VAL A 62 -1.56 7.99 7.34
C VAL A 62 -0.71 8.46 6.17
N ASP A 63 -1.34 9.15 5.22
CA ASP A 63 -0.70 9.59 3.97
C ASP A 63 0.51 10.49 4.25
N GLY A 64 1.61 10.26 3.55
CA GLY A 64 2.81 11.10 3.65
C GLY A 64 3.47 11.11 5.03
N LEU A 65 3.13 10.19 5.94
CA LEU A 65 3.67 10.16 7.31
C LEU A 65 5.11 9.62 7.36
N ARG A 66 6.03 10.50 7.78
CA ARG A 66 7.41 10.12 8.08
C ARG A 66 7.51 9.23 9.31
N GLU A 67 8.45 8.29 9.27
CA GLU A 67 8.74 7.39 10.39
C GLU A 67 9.13 8.13 11.67
N ASP A 68 9.96 9.19 11.56
CA ASP A 68 10.40 9.98 12.72
C ASP A 68 9.26 10.76 13.38
N THR A 69 8.32 11.27 12.60
CA THR A 69 7.14 12.00 13.07
C THR A 69 6.17 11.06 13.79
N SER A 70 5.99 9.85 13.29
CA SER A 70 5.14 8.84 13.95
C SER A 70 5.60 8.46 15.36
N ARG A 71 6.88 8.67 15.71
CA ARG A 71 7.41 8.45 17.07
C ARG A 71 7.03 9.56 18.06
N GLN A 72 6.55 10.69 17.55
CA GLN A 72 6.10 11.85 18.33
C GLN A 72 4.58 11.81 18.58
N MET A 73 3.84 10.95 17.87
CA MET A 73 2.41 10.72 18.03
C MET A 73 2.14 9.84 19.27
N PRO A 74 1.48 10.34 20.34
CA PRO A 74 1.37 9.62 21.61
C PRO A 74 0.66 8.25 21.53
N THR A 75 -0.46 8.16 20.82
CA THR A 75 -1.22 6.92 20.64
C THR A 75 -0.46 5.96 19.75
N PHE A 76 0.06 6.43 18.61
CA PHE A 76 0.93 5.64 17.73
C PHE A 76 2.11 5.05 18.49
N GLN A 77 2.83 5.86 19.28
CA GLN A 77 4.00 5.44 20.03
C GLN A 77 3.65 4.46 21.16
N ARG A 78 2.51 4.65 21.83
CA ARG A 78 2.00 3.69 22.82
C ARG A 78 1.66 2.34 22.18
N LEU A 79 0.97 2.35 21.03
CA LEU A 79 0.62 1.14 20.29
C LEU A 79 1.89 0.44 19.76
N ARG A 80 2.88 1.20 19.30
CA ARG A 80 4.22 0.70 18.92
C ARG A 80 4.90 -0.05 20.05
N GLN A 81 4.86 0.48 21.28
CA GLN A 81 5.45 -0.18 22.45
C GLN A 81 4.70 -1.44 22.88
N GLN A 82 3.41 -1.55 22.56
CA GLN A 82 2.56 -2.70 22.90
C GLN A 82 2.59 -3.79 21.83
N GLY A 83 3.03 -3.45 20.61
CA GLY A 83 3.00 -4.31 19.44
C GLY A 83 4.37 -4.57 18.84
N ALA A 84 4.37 -4.90 17.55
CA ALA A 84 5.57 -5.08 16.74
C ALA A 84 5.92 -3.75 16.04
N ASP A 85 7.12 -3.23 16.30
CA ASP A 85 7.73 -2.11 15.59
C ASP A 85 8.57 -2.64 14.42
N LEU A 86 8.09 -2.41 13.19
CA LEU A 86 8.65 -2.95 11.96
C LEU A 86 8.87 -1.83 10.95
N PRO A 87 9.89 -0.95 11.10
CA PRO A 87 10.14 0.11 10.12
C PRO A 87 10.14 -0.44 8.69
N SER A 88 9.50 0.26 7.75
CA SER A 88 9.32 -0.24 6.39
C SER A 88 9.85 0.75 5.35
N LEU A 89 10.23 0.23 4.18
CA LEU A 89 10.60 1.04 3.03
C LEU A 89 9.59 0.89 1.90
N THR A 90 9.06 2.03 1.46
CA THR A 90 8.40 2.11 0.15
C THR A 90 9.44 2.17 -0.97
N GLN A 91 9.03 1.74 -2.17
CA GLN A 91 9.84 1.79 -3.38
C GLN A 91 9.61 3.09 -4.15
N VAL A 92 10.43 3.30 -5.18
CA VAL A 92 10.23 4.41 -6.12
C VAL A 92 9.27 3.94 -7.21
N PRO A 93 8.29 4.76 -7.62
CA PRO A 93 7.99 6.10 -7.11
C PRO A 93 7.27 6.08 -5.75
N SER A 94 7.73 6.92 -4.81
CA SER A 94 7.12 7.11 -3.49
C SER A 94 5.90 8.05 -3.57
N LEU A 95 4.97 7.70 -4.47
CA LEU A 95 3.72 8.41 -4.71
C LEU A 95 2.54 7.64 -4.12
N SER A 96 1.44 8.33 -3.87
CA SER A 96 0.29 7.81 -3.13
C SER A 96 -0.44 6.65 -3.82
N LEU A 97 -0.92 6.78 -5.06
CA LEU A 97 -1.61 5.66 -5.74
C LEU A 97 -0.71 4.41 -5.94
N PRO A 98 0.58 4.56 -6.33
CA PRO A 98 1.53 3.44 -6.28
C PRO A 98 1.64 2.82 -4.88
N GLY A 99 1.82 3.63 -3.84
CA GLY A 99 1.92 3.17 -2.45
C GLY A 99 0.66 2.44 -1.97
N TYR A 100 -0.54 3.01 -2.19
CA TYR A 100 -1.82 2.37 -1.90
C TYR A 100 -1.92 0.99 -2.57
N THR A 101 -1.49 0.93 -3.84
CA THR A 101 -1.48 -0.31 -4.62
C THR A 101 -0.62 -1.38 -3.96
N VAL A 102 0.60 -1.04 -3.54
CA VAL A 102 1.50 -1.97 -2.83
C VAL A 102 0.86 -2.44 -1.51
N LEU A 103 0.27 -1.53 -0.74
CA LEU A 103 -0.34 -1.84 0.56
C LEU A 103 -1.51 -2.84 0.45
N GLY A 104 -2.27 -2.83 -0.64
CA GLY A 104 -3.40 -3.73 -0.85
C GLY A 104 -3.11 -4.99 -1.68
N THR A 105 -1.97 -5.05 -2.37
CA THR A 105 -1.64 -6.14 -3.34
C THR A 105 -0.31 -6.84 -3.05
N GLY A 106 0.62 -6.15 -2.40
CA GLY A 106 2.02 -6.59 -2.29
C GLY A 106 2.80 -6.48 -3.61
N ALA A 107 2.19 -5.97 -4.69
CA ALA A 107 2.81 -5.81 -6.00
C ALA A 107 3.37 -4.40 -6.15
N TYR A 108 4.68 -4.29 -6.42
CA TYR A 108 5.35 -3.04 -6.70
C TYR A 108 4.91 -2.44 -8.05
N PRO A 109 5.17 -1.15 -8.31
CA PRO A 109 4.73 -0.46 -9.52
C PRO A 109 5.15 -1.12 -10.84
N ASP A 110 6.30 -1.81 -10.83
CA ASP A 110 6.79 -2.59 -11.96
C ASP A 110 5.92 -3.82 -12.26
N PHE A 111 5.26 -4.41 -11.27
CA PHE A 111 4.30 -5.51 -11.47
C PHE A 111 2.86 -5.02 -11.63
N SER A 112 2.43 -4.06 -10.82
CA SER A 112 1.03 -3.60 -10.80
C SER A 112 0.68 -2.71 -12.00
N GLY A 113 1.67 -2.05 -12.58
CA GLY A 113 1.47 -1.02 -13.60
C GLY A 113 0.87 0.29 -13.06
N VAL A 114 0.73 0.42 -11.74
CA VAL A 114 0.32 1.68 -11.09
C VAL A 114 1.58 2.44 -10.72
N THR A 115 2.05 3.27 -11.64
CA THR A 115 3.32 4.00 -11.54
C THR A 115 3.14 5.47 -11.18
N THR A 116 1.92 6.00 -11.16
CA THR A 116 1.67 7.44 -10.97
C THR A 116 0.37 7.72 -10.23
N ASN A 117 0.23 8.95 -9.73
CA ASN A 117 -1.03 9.47 -9.15
C ASN A 117 -2.10 9.84 -10.20
N TRP A 118 -1.80 9.71 -11.50
CA TRP A 118 -2.78 9.92 -12.57
C TRP A 118 -3.41 8.61 -13.07
N TYR A 119 -3.04 7.47 -12.49
CA TYR A 119 -3.64 6.18 -12.80
C TYR A 119 -5.17 6.24 -12.62
N LYS A 120 -5.91 5.55 -13.48
CA LYS A 120 -7.38 5.56 -13.47
C LYS A 120 -7.93 4.14 -13.53
N GLY A 121 -8.89 3.88 -12.66
CA GLY A 121 -9.63 2.63 -12.61
C GLY A 121 -9.10 1.66 -11.56
N ALA A 122 -9.61 0.44 -11.62
CA ALA A 122 -9.29 -0.63 -10.69
C ALA A 122 -7.92 -1.23 -11.00
N VAL A 123 -7.20 -1.65 -9.95
CA VAL A 123 -5.92 -2.36 -10.10
C VAL A 123 -6.08 -3.58 -10.99
N ARG A 124 -5.10 -3.84 -11.85
CA ARG A 124 -5.12 -5.00 -12.77
C ARG A 124 -4.50 -6.25 -12.17
N VAL A 125 -3.94 -6.13 -10.97
CA VAL A 125 -3.34 -7.21 -10.22
C VAL A 125 -4.28 -7.66 -9.10
N ASP A 126 -4.14 -8.92 -8.72
CA ASP A 126 -4.79 -9.49 -7.55
C ASP A 126 -4.52 -8.69 -6.25
N SER A 127 -5.49 -8.72 -5.33
CA SER A 127 -5.49 -7.91 -4.11
C SER A 127 -6.11 -8.63 -2.92
N LEU A 128 -5.82 -8.16 -1.71
CA LEU A 128 -6.47 -8.62 -0.50
C LEU A 128 -8.00 -8.54 -0.56
N PHE A 129 -8.54 -7.48 -1.17
CA PHE A 129 -9.97 -7.29 -1.30
C PHE A 129 -10.60 -8.35 -2.23
N ALA A 130 -9.92 -8.69 -3.32
CA ALA A 130 -10.35 -9.77 -4.21
C ALA A 130 -10.35 -11.12 -3.48
N ARG A 131 -9.26 -11.44 -2.77
CA ARG A 131 -9.14 -12.69 -1.98
C ARG A 131 -10.16 -12.75 -0.83
N ALA A 132 -10.41 -11.65 -0.14
CA ALA A 132 -11.43 -11.57 0.90
C ALA A 132 -12.84 -11.78 0.34
N ARG A 133 -13.17 -11.16 -0.80
CA ARG A 133 -14.47 -11.35 -1.48
C ARG A 133 -14.67 -12.82 -1.87
N ASP A 134 -13.66 -13.44 -2.48
CA ASP A 134 -13.73 -14.83 -2.91
C ASP A 134 -13.87 -15.80 -1.72
N ALA A 135 -13.34 -15.43 -0.55
CA ALA A 135 -13.50 -16.13 0.73
C ALA A 135 -14.81 -15.79 1.48
N GLY A 136 -15.65 -14.89 0.94
CA GLY A 136 -16.89 -14.45 1.60
C GLY A 136 -16.68 -13.58 2.84
N LEU A 137 -15.50 -12.97 3.01
CA LEU A 137 -15.20 -12.07 4.12
C LEU A 137 -15.61 -10.63 3.79
N PRO A 138 -16.47 -9.98 4.58
CA PRO A 138 -16.87 -8.59 4.34
C PRO A 138 -15.68 -7.62 4.48
N THR A 139 -15.54 -6.69 3.53
CA THR A 139 -14.48 -5.67 3.54
C THR A 139 -15.06 -4.26 3.48
N ALA A 140 -14.32 -3.29 4.00
CA ALA A 140 -14.72 -1.89 3.92
C ALA A 140 -13.55 -0.93 3.70
N LEU A 141 -13.88 0.23 3.14
CA LEU A 141 -13.03 1.41 3.02
C LEU A 141 -13.69 2.59 3.76
N SER A 142 -12.91 3.29 4.58
CA SER A 142 -13.20 4.66 5.04
C SER A 142 -12.00 5.52 4.69
N THR A 143 -12.02 6.17 3.53
CA THR A 143 -10.80 6.74 2.93
C THR A 143 -11.05 8.06 2.22
N MET A 144 -9.97 8.74 1.84
CA MET A 144 -10.06 9.73 0.77
C MET A 144 -10.13 9.05 -0.60
N LYS A 145 -10.47 9.84 -1.63
CA LYS A 145 -10.57 9.39 -3.02
C LYS A 145 -9.26 8.77 -3.52
N GLY A 146 -9.37 7.67 -4.26
CA GLY A 146 -8.25 6.92 -4.83
C GLY A 146 -8.37 5.43 -4.53
N TRP A 147 -8.59 5.08 -3.25
CA TRP A 147 -8.81 3.70 -2.82
C TRP A 147 -10.07 3.07 -3.43
N ASP A 148 -11.14 3.86 -3.55
CA ASP A 148 -12.40 3.46 -4.19
C ASP A 148 -12.20 3.14 -5.68
N ALA A 149 -11.42 3.95 -6.38
CA ALA A 149 -11.08 3.71 -7.78
C ALA A 149 -10.25 2.43 -7.92
N LEU A 150 -9.24 2.24 -7.07
CA LEU A 150 -8.33 1.09 -7.12
C LEU A 150 -9.02 -0.23 -6.76
N TYR A 151 -9.89 -0.26 -5.76
CA TYR A 151 -10.41 -1.51 -5.17
C TYR A 151 -11.93 -1.66 -5.14
N GLY A 152 -12.70 -0.62 -5.49
CA GLY A 152 -14.16 -0.59 -5.42
C GLY A 152 -14.88 -1.84 -5.94
N PRO A 153 -14.47 -2.48 -7.06
CA PRO A 153 -15.11 -3.70 -7.57
C PRO A 153 -15.06 -4.92 -6.63
N TRP A 154 -14.19 -4.91 -5.61
CA TRP A 154 -14.01 -6.03 -4.68
C TRP A 154 -14.41 -5.70 -3.24
N VAL A 155 -14.69 -4.44 -2.93
CA VAL A 155 -14.98 -3.99 -1.57
C VAL A 155 -16.48 -4.09 -1.27
N SER A 156 -16.84 -4.62 -0.09
CA SER A 156 -18.25 -4.76 0.29
C SER A 156 -18.92 -3.43 0.67
N ARG A 157 -18.19 -2.51 1.30
CA ARG A 157 -18.67 -1.19 1.72
C ARG A 157 -17.63 -0.12 1.43
N VAL A 158 -17.99 0.89 0.66
CA VAL A 158 -17.08 2.00 0.30
C VAL A 158 -17.64 3.29 0.87
N TYR A 159 -16.88 3.91 1.77
CA TYR A 159 -17.05 5.28 2.19
C TYR A 159 -15.83 6.08 1.76
N THR A 160 -16.07 7.13 0.96
CA THR A 160 -14.98 7.89 0.37
C THR A 160 -15.31 9.38 0.32
N VAL A 161 -14.41 10.19 0.87
CA VAL A 161 -14.51 11.64 0.82
C VAL A 161 -13.66 12.18 -0.32
N THR A 162 -14.24 13.07 -1.14
CA THR A 162 -13.50 13.75 -2.19
C THR A 162 -12.98 15.09 -1.69
N TRP A 163 -11.67 15.21 -1.59
CA TRP A 163 -10.97 16.48 -1.41
C TRP A 163 -10.60 17.04 -2.78
N SER A 164 -11.07 18.24 -3.11
CA SER A 164 -10.76 18.87 -4.40
C SER A 164 -9.41 19.58 -4.43
N GLY A 165 -8.73 19.76 -3.28
CA GLY A 165 -7.43 20.43 -3.15
C GLY A 165 -7.43 21.93 -3.48
N ALA A 166 -8.47 22.43 -4.17
CA ALA A 166 -8.48 23.76 -4.79
C ALA A 166 -8.29 24.93 -3.81
N ASP A 167 -8.71 24.76 -2.55
CA ASP A 167 -8.64 25.83 -1.55
C ASP A 167 -7.56 25.59 -0.48
N HIS A 168 -6.92 24.40 -0.47
CA HIS A 168 -5.98 23.95 0.57
C HIS A 168 -6.41 24.34 2.01
N ASP A 169 -7.72 24.32 2.28
CA ASP A 169 -8.29 24.81 3.54
C ASP A 169 -8.02 23.79 4.67
N PRO A 170 -7.17 24.13 5.66
CA PRO A 170 -6.85 23.21 6.75
C PRO A 170 -8.09 22.81 7.57
N ALA A 171 -9.10 23.68 7.70
CA ALA A 171 -10.30 23.37 8.48
C ALA A 171 -11.17 22.30 7.79
N ALA A 172 -11.32 22.39 6.47
CA ALA A 172 -12.06 21.40 5.71
C ALA A 172 -11.32 20.05 5.62
N MET A 173 -9.98 20.07 5.60
CA MET A 173 -9.17 18.85 5.71
C MET A 173 -9.31 18.21 7.10
N ALA A 174 -9.23 18.99 8.18
CA ALA A 174 -9.44 18.49 9.54
C ALA A 174 -10.84 17.86 9.70
N TRP A 175 -11.90 18.49 9.17
CA TRP A 175 -13.23 17.88 9.16
C TRP A 175 -13.25 16.55 8.40
N THR A 176 -12.56 16.46 7.26
CA THR A 176 -12.45 15.22 6.47
C THR A 176 -11.76 14.11 7.28
N THR A 177 -10.70 14.44 8.03
CA THR A 177 -10.03 13.51 8.95
C THR A 177 -10.98 12.99 10.03
N GLU A 178 -11.73 13.87 10.68
CA GLU A 178 -12.72 13.48 11.70
C GLU A 178 -13.82 12.60 11.12
N ASP A 179 -14.36 12.95 9.95
CA ASP A 179 -15.46 12.22 9.29
C ASP A 179 -15.03 10.79 8.89
N ILE A 180 -13.83 10.65 8.32
CA ILE A 180 -13.24 9.33 8.00
C ILE A 180 -13.04 8.49 9.26
N GLY A 181 -12.54 9.11 10.34
CA GLY A 181 -12.33 8.45 11.64
C GLY A 181 -13.64 7.98 12.27
N GLN A 182 -14.67 8.81 12.24
CA GLN A 182 -16.01 8.50 12.74
C GLN A 182 -16.66 7.37 11.95
N GLU A 183 -16.59 7.38 10.63
CA GLU A 183 -17.12 6.29 9.80
C GLU A 183 -16.37 4.98 10.06
N ALA A 184 -15.04 5.02 10.23
CA ALA A 184 -14.27 3.83 10.61
C ALA A 184 -14.77 3.24 11.94
N VAL A 185 -14.96 4.07 12.97
CA VAL A 185 -15.52 3.63 14.27
C VAL A 185 -16.94 3.07 14.10
N ARG A 186 -17.78 3.70 13.27
CA ARG A 186 -19.13 3.22 12.97
C ARG A 186 -19.12 1.84 12.32
N LEU A 187 -18.32 1.65 11.28
CA LEU A 187 -18.13 0.37 10.59
C LEU A 187 -17.67 -0.72 11.56
N LEU A 188 -16.76 -0.40 12.48
CA LEU A 188 -16.26 -1.36 13.47
C LEU A 188 -17.32 -1.82 14.47
N ARG A 189 -18.23 -0.92 14.87
CA ARG A 189 -19.29 -1.17 15.86
C ARG A 189 -20.54 -1.80 15.26
N GLU A 190 -20.91 -1.40 14.05
CA GLU A 190 -22.20 -1.73 13.44
C GLU A 190 -22.13 -2.86 12.41
N THR A 191 -20.92 -3.33 12.06
CA THR A 191 -20.74 -4.35 11.02
C THR A 191 -19.78 -5.46 11.46
N ASP A 192 -19.81 -6.56 10.71
CA ASP A 192 -18.94 -7.72 10.83
C ASP A 192 -17.70 -7.65 9.91
N VAL A 193 -17.32 -6.44 9.46
CA VAL A 193 -16.16 -6.23 8.58
C VAL A 193 -14.92 -7.01 9.05
N ALA A 194 -14.32 -7.80 8.18
CA ALA A 194 -13.12 -8.59 8.44
C ALA A 194 -11.84 -7.85 8.04
N LEU A 195 -11.89 -7.04 6.97
CA LEU A 195 -10.80 -6.17 6.54
C LEU A 195 -11.29 -4.75 6.34
N LEU A 196 -10.73 -3.81 7.11
CA LEU A 196 -11.03 -2.38 6.99
C LEU A 196 -9.75 -1.61 6.69
N TYR A 197 -9.73 -0.84 5.61
CA TYR A 197 -8.72 0.19 5.39
C TYR A 197 -9.29 1.57 5.75
N VAL A 198 -8.53 2.31 6.54
CA VAL A 198 -8.80 3.70 6.92
C VAL A 198 -7.64 4.54 6.40
N HIS A 199 -7.93 5.65 5.72
CA HIS A 199 -6.90 6.49 5.12
C HIS A 199 -7.11 7.96 5.46
N PHE A 200 -6.08 8.60 5.99
CA PHE A 200 -6.09 10.02 6.38
C PHE A 200 -5.04 10.79 5.57
N GLY A 201 -5.46 11.80 4.81
CA GLY A 201 -4.56 12.60 3.95
C GLY A 201 -4.06 13.91 4.55
N GLU A 202 -4.50 14.29 5.75
CA GLU A 202 -4.17 15.60 6.35
C GLU A 202 -2.68 15.83 6.55
N THR A 203 -1.94 14.77 6.91
CA THR A 203 -0.47 14.83 7.07
C THR A 203 0.23 15.13 5.75
N ASP A 204 -0.21 14.53 4.63
CA ASP A 204 0.35 14.78 3.31
C ASP A 204 0.07 16.21 2.83
N GLU A 205 -1.18 16.67 2.97
CA GLU A 205 -1.58 18.03 2.60
C GLU A 205 -0.82 19.10 3.41
N ALA A 206 -0.67 18.91 4.72
CA ALA A 206 0.16 19.78 5.55
C ALA A 206 1.64 19.70 5.15
N GLY A 207 2.11 18.52 4.76
CA GLY A 207 3.47 18.30 4.26
C GLY A 207 3.74 19.06 2.98
N HIS A 208 2.82 19.03 2.02
CA HIS A 208 2.91 19.80 0.79
C HIS A 208 2.87 21.31 1.02
N ALA A 209 2.07 21.78 1.97
CA ALA A 209 1.95 23.20 2.28
C ALA A 209 3.16 23.76 3.05
N TYR A 210 3.67 23.02 4.04
CA TYR A 210 4.62 23.55 5.04
C TYR A 210 5.92 22.76 5.17
N GLY A 211 6.00 21.55 4.62
CA GLY A 211 7.15 20.65 4.71
C GLY A 211 7.05 19.64 5.85
N GLY A 212 7.63 18.46 5.66
CA GLY A 212 7.55 17.31 6.59
C GLY A 212 8.31 17.46 7.91
N THR A 213 8.91 18.62 8.18
CA THR A 213 9.56 18.95 9.46
C THR A 213 8.96 20.20 10.11
N SER A 214 7.83 20.68 9.60
CA SER A 214 7.14 21.87 10.10
C SER A 214 6.29 21.58 11.35
N PRO A 215 6.04 22.58 12.21
CA PRO A 215 5.06 22.46 13.28
C PRO A 215 3.66 22.10 12.78
N GLU A 216 3.24 22.63 11.63
CA GLU A 216 1.94 22.38 11.01
C GLU A 216 1.78 20.91 10.61
N TYR A 217 2.82 20.32 10.02
CA TYR A 217 2.87 18.89 9.70
C TYR A 217 2.78 18.01 10.96
N LEU A 218 3.47 18.39 12.04
CA LEU A 218 3.37 17.67 13.31
C LEU A 218 1.95 17.80 13.91
N GLN A 219 1.32 18.97 13.83
CA GLN A 219 -0.06 19.16 14.32
C GLN A 219 -1.07 18.30 13.54
N ALA A 220 -0.94 18.24 12.21
CA ALA A 220 -1.73 17.34 11.38
C ALA A 220 -1.57 15.87 11.81
N ALA A 221 -0.32 15.43 12.03
CA ALA A 221 -0.06 14.07 12.51
C ALA A 221 -0.67 13.81 13.91
N LEU A 222 -0.61 14.78 14.82
CA LEU A 222 -1.23 14.66 16.16
C LEU A 222 -2.76 14.60 16.07
N HIS A 223 -3.38 15.34 15.15
CA HIS A 223 -4.82 15.27 14.94
C HIS A 223 -5.25 13.90 14.39
N VAL A 224 -4.51 13.32 13.44
CA VAL A 224 -4.74 11.94 12.99
C VAL A 224 -4.54 10.94 14.13
N ASP A 225 -3.60 11.18 15.04
CA ASP A 225 -3.36 10.32 16.21
C ASP A 225 -4.57 10.24 17.16
N GLU A 226 -5.39 11.30 17.25
CA GLU A 226 -6.66 11.29 17.99
C GLU A 226 -7.68 10.35 17.35
N GLN A 227 -7.77 10.33 16.01
CA GLN A 227 -8.64 9.40 15.28
C GLN A 227 -8.15 7.95 15.42
N ILE A 228 -6.83 7.72 15.40
CA ILE A 228 -6.23 6.41 15.69
C ILE A 228 -6.63 5.95 17.10
N ALA A 229 -6.64 6.85 18.08
CA ALA A 229 -7.05 6.52 19.44
C ALA A 229 -8.53 6.07 19.50
N ALA A 230 -9.42 6.74 18.78
CA ALA A 230 -10.83 6.37 18.70
C ALA A 230 -11.05 5.00 18.02
N ILE A 231 -10.34 4.75 16.91
CA ILE A 231 -10.35 3.45 16.21
C ILE A 231 -9.84 2.35 17.13
N ALA A 232 -8.71 2.56 17.79
CA ALA A 232 -8.10 1.61 18.72
C ALA A 232 -9.03 1.26 19.90
N GLN A 233 -9.83 2.22 20.38
CA GLN A 233 -10.83 1.99 21.44
C GLN A 233 -12.04 1.16 20.96
N ALA A 234 -12.31 1.09 19.65
CA ALA A 234 -13.42 0.33 19.08
C ALA A 234 -13.06 -1.14 18.80
N LEU A 235 -11.80 -1.55 18.99
CA LEU A 235 -11.33 -2.90 18.70
C LEU A 235 -11.46 -3.85 19.89
N ASP A 236 -11.71 -5.12 19.57
CA ASP A 236 -11.56 -6.22 20.52
C ASP A 236 -10.13 -6.77 20.43
N TRP A 237 -9.24 -6.33 21.33
CA TRP A 237 -7.82 -6.73 21.33
C TRP A 237 -7.58 -8.24 21.48
N GLY A 238 -8.57 -9.00 21.97
CA GLY A 238 -8.49 -10.46 22.05
C GLY A 238 -8.75 -11.16 20.71
N ARG A 239 -9.28 -10.45 19.71
CA ARG A 239 -9.76 -11.04 18.44
C ARG A 239 -9.31 -10.28 17.19
N ASP A 240 -8.96 -9.01 17.34
CA ASP A 240 -8.71 -8.08 16.25
C ASP A 240 -7.24 -7.64 16.23
N THR A 241 -6.77 -7.29 15.04
CA THR A 241 -5.44 -6.70 14.82
C THR A 241 -5.57 -5.31 14.21
N LEU A 242 -4.78 -4.38 14.72
CA LEU A 242 -4.58 -3.04 14.15
C LEU A 242 -3.19 -2.96 13.53
N ILE A 243 -3.14 -2.39 12.33
CA ILE A 243 -1.91 -2.07 11.62
C ILE A 243 -1.90 -0.58 11.34
N LEU A 244 -0.82 0.10 11.70
CA LEU A 244 -0.59 1.51 11.43
C LEU A 244 0.60 1.63 10.46
N THR A 245 0.42 2.34 9.35
CA THR A 245 1.45 2.53 8.33
C THR A 245 1.28 3.84 7.59
N ALA A 246 2.22 4.14 6.70
CA ALA A 246 2.08 5.13 5.64
C ALA A 246 2.27 4.50 4.26
N ASP A 247 1.93 5.25 3.22
CA ASP A 247 2.21 4.94 1.82
C ASP A 247 3.57 5.50 1.38
N HIS A 248 3.93 6.70 1.85
CA HIS A 248 5.25 7.32 1.74
C HIS A 248 5.50 8.29 2.90
N GLY A 249 6.69 8.90 2.94
CA GLY A 249 7.02 10.02 3.82
C GLY A 249 6.94 11.37 3.09
N MET A 250 7.56 12.41 3.66
CA MET A 250 7.53 13.77 3.14
C MET A 250 8.87 14.47 3.35
N SER A 251 9.36 15.16 2.32
CA SER A 251 10.61 15.93 2.41
C SER A 251 10.48 17.13 3.35
N ALA A 252 11.60 17.64 3.84
CA ALA A 252 11.61 18.99 4.40
C ALA A 252 11.19 20.03 3.34
N ALA A 253 10.82 21.23 3.80
CA ALA A 253 10.51 22.35 2.91
C ALA A 253 11.73 22.77 2.09
N TRP A 254 11.52 23.16 0.83
CA TRP A 254 12.56 23.69 -0.04
C TRP A 254 12.39 25.20 -0.25
N GLY A 255 13.07 25.99 0.60
CA GLY A 255 12.97 27.45 0.57
C GLY A 255 11.58 27.93 0.98
N SER A 256 10.88 28.64 0.10
CA SER A 256 9.49 29.08 0.34
C SER A 256 8.44 28.08 -0.17
N ALA A 257 8.87 26.97 -0.79
CA ALA A 257 7.98 25.88 -1.15
C ALA A 257 7.91 24.88 0.02
N GLY A 258 6.75 24.27 0.23
CA GLY A 258 6.59 23.18 1.21
C GLY A 258 7.35 21.92 0.80
N GLY A 259 6.93 20.77 1.35
CA GLY A 259 7.56 19.48 1.10
C GLY A 259 7.11 18.83 -0.21
N GLY A 260 7.83 17.78 -0.61
CA GLY A 260 7.47 16.91 -1.71
C GLY A 260 7.80 15.45 -1.44
N HIS A 261 7.35 14.60 -2.34
CA HIS A 261 7.58 13.16 -2.33
C HIS A 261 7.56 12.62 -3.78
N GLY A 262 7.67 11.29 -3.96
CA GLY A 262 7.78 10.62 -5.26
C GLY A 262 9.20 10.20 -5.64
N GLY A 263 10.21 10.75 -4.94
CA GLY A 263 11.62 10.49 -5.16
C GLY A 263 12.22 9.31 -4.38
N GLY A 264 13.54 9.22 -4.43
CA GLY A 264 14.36 8.15 -3.87
C GLY A 264 14.90 8.41 -2.46
N GLU A 265 14.60 9.57 -1.89
CA GLU A 265 15.15 10.07 -0.63
C GLU A 265 14.64 9.25 0.55
N MET A 266 15.50 9.01 1.54
CA MET A 266 15.13 8.15 2.67
C MET A 266 14.02 8.74 3.54
N GLU A 267 13.89 10.07 3.60
CA GLU A 267 12.81 10.74 4.34
C GLU A 267 11.43 10.60 3.69
N VAL A 268 11.38 10.36 2.38
CA VAL A 268 10.11 10.05 1.67
C VAL A 268 9.88 8.55 1.52
N ARG A 269 10.91 7.71 1.75
CA ARG A 269 10.81 6.26 1.61
C ARG A 269 10.67 5.48 2.91
N ARG A 270 11.22 5.99 4.02
CA ARG A 270 11.12 5.35 5.33
C ARG A 270 9.81 5.71 6.00
N ILE A 271 8.97 4.70 6.13
CA ILE A 271 7.62 4.80 6.68
C ILE A 271 7.51 3.98 7.96
N PRO A 272 6.63 4.35 8.91
CA PRO A 272 6.33 3.50 10.03
C PRO A 272 5.53 2.29 9.56
N LEU A 273 5.73 1.15 10.21
CA LEU A 273 4.79 0.03 10.19
C LEU A 273 4.75 -0.57 11.60
N VAL A 274 3.58 -0.50 12.20
CA VAL A 274 3.31 -1.01 13.55
C VAL A 274 2.12 -1.94 13.49
N MET A 275 2.27 -3.13 14.06
CA MET A 275 1.18 -4.10 14.20
C MET A 275 0.91 -4.33 15.68
N VAL A 276 -0.36 -4.43 16.09
CA VAL A 276 -0.73 -4.66 17.49
C VAL A 276 -2.07 -5.39 17.58
N GLY A 277 -2.23 -6.25 18.59
CA GLY A 277 -3.45 -7.02 18.81
C GLY A 277 -3.28 -8.52 18.58
N ARG A 278 -4.37 -9.19 18.18
CA ARG A 278 -4.47 -10.64 18.18
C ARG A 278 -3.49 -11.29 17.19
N GLY A 279 -2.55 -12.06 17.73
CA GLY A 279 -1.61 -12.83 16.92
C GLY A 279 -0.34 -12.08 16.55
N ILE A 280 -0.15 -10.87 17.08
CA ILE A 280 1.11 -10.13 16.94
C ILE A 280 2.01 -10.44 18.13
N ALA A 281 3.28 -10.71 17.85
CA ALA A 281 4.33 -10.83 18.86
C ALA A 281 4.95 -9.44 19.09
N PRO A 282 4.86 -8.86 20.31
CA PRO A 282 5.47 -7.57 20.58
C PRO A 282 6.99 -7.59 20.49
N GLY A 283 7.59 -6.54 19.93
CA GLY A 283 9.03 -6.46 19.76
C GLY A 283 9.48 -5.40 18.77
N VAL A 284 10.79 -5.23 18.65
CA VAL A 284 11.42 -4.38 17.62
C VAL A 284 12.05 -5.30 16.60
N TYR A 285 11.67 -5.15 15.34
CA TYR A 285 12.04 -6.05 14.25
C TYR A 285 12.90 -5.34 13.20
N PRO A 286 13.69 -6.11 12.43
CA PRO A 286 14.44 -5.56 11.31
C PRO A 286 13.51 -4.95 10.27
N GLN A 287 14.03 -3.92 9.59
CA GLN A 287 13.31 -3.18 8.56
C GLN A 287 12.82 -4.12 7.45
N GLY A 288 11.55 -3.98 7.07
CA GLY A 288 10.90 -4.71 5.97
C GLY A 288 10.68 -3.87 4.72
N GLY A 289 9.97 -4.44 3.75
CA GLY A 289 9.46 -3.74 2.58
C GLY A 289 7.97 -3.42 2.72
N GLN A 290 7.50 -2.36 2.04
CA GLN A 290 6.07 -2.01 2.04
C GLN A 290 5.19 -3.16 1.51
N ALA A 291 5.70 -3.93 0.55
CA ALA A 291 5.01 -5.10 0.00
C ALA A 291 4.79 -6.23 1.01
N ASP A 292 5.53 -6.28 2.12
CA ASP A 292 5.39 -7.32 3.16
C ASP A 292 4.01 -7.27 3.86
N LEU A 293 3.32 -6.13 3.77
CA LEU A 293 2.05 -5.93 4.45
C LEU A 293 0.95 -6.85 3.92
N ALA A 294 0.76 -6.90 2.60
CA ALA A 294 -0.30 -7.70 2.00
C ALA A 294 -0.24 -9.20 2.35
N PRO A 295 0.90 -9.92 2.17
CA PRO A 295 0.99 -11.32 2.56
C PRO A 295 0.86 -11.52 4.09
N THR A 296 1.26 -10.53 4.89
CA THR A 296 1.06 -10.56 6.35
C THR A 296 -0.42 -10.45 6.74
N ILE A 297 -1.19 -9.57 6.10
CA ILE A 297 -2.64 -9.47 6.31
C ILE A 297 -3.35 -10.74 5.84
N ALA A 298 -2.94 -11.30 4.69
CA ALA A 298 -3.49 -12.56 4.20
C ALA A 298 -3.26 -13.69 5.23
N ALA A 299 -2.07 -13.78 5.82
CA ALA A 299 -1.77 -14.72 6.88
C ALA A 299 -2.61 -14.50 8.16
N LEU A 300 -2.90 -13.24 8.53
CA LEU A 300 -3.74 -12.93 9.69
C LEU A 300 -5.21 -13.33 9.48
N LEU A 301 -5.75 -13.11 8.29
CA LEU A 301 -7.15 -13.40 7.93
C LEU A 301 -7.37 -14.81 7.37
N GLY A 302 -6.29 -15.59 7.18
CA GLY A 302 -6.38 -16.92 6.58
C GLY A 302 -6.70 -16.92 5.08
N LEU A 303 -6.40 -15.83 4.39
CA LEU A 303 -6.61 -15.69 2.95
C LEU A 303 -5.44 -16.30 2.15
N PRO A 304 -5.67 -16.74 0.90
CA PRO A 304 -4.59 -16.87 -0.06
C PRO A 304 -3.84 -15.54 -0.21
N ILE A 305 -2.51 -15.60 -0.32
CA ILE A 305 -1.68 -14.43 -0.60
C ILE A 305 -2.00 -13.94 -2.02
N PRO A 306 -2.15 -12.61 -2.26
CA PRO A 306 -2.36 -12.10 -3.61
C PRO A 306 -1.29 -12.58 -4.57
N VAL A 307 -1.68 -13.09 -5.74
CA VAL A 307 -0.75 -13.87 -6.60
C VAL A 307 0.42 -13.04 -7.14
N HIS A 308 0.25 -11.72 -7.25
CA HIS A 308 1.28 -10.79 -7.69
C HIS A 308 2.09 -10.17 -6.54
N SER A 309 1.87 -10.63 -5.29
CA SER A 309 2.61 -10.12 -4.14
C SER A 309 4.09 -10.47 -4.25
N GLN A 310 4.95 -9.46 -4.17
CA GLN A 310 6.41 -9.57 -4.12
C GLN A 310 6.95 -9.46 -2.69
N GLY A 311 6.08 -9.19 -1.70
CA GLY A 311 6.47 -9.08 -0.30
C GLY A 311 6.57 -10.42 0.41
N HIS A 312 7.19 -10.41 1.58
CA HIS A 312 7.30 -11.57 2.47
C HIS A 312 6.39 -11.42 3.68
N THR A 313 5.69 -12.51 4.04
CA THR A 313 4.93 -12.56 5.30
C THR A 313 5.86 -12.32 6.49
N ARG A 314 5.54 -11.37 7.37
CA ARG A 314 6.31 -11.07 8.59
C ARG A 314 6.06 -12.10 9.70
N LEU A 315 6.39 -13.36 9.41
CA LEU A 315 6.22 -14.49 10.34
C LEU A 315 6.99 -14.30 11.65
N ASP A 316 8.07 -13.53 11.64
CA ASP A 316 8.87 -13.15 12.80
C ASP A 316 8.07 -12.32 13.81
N ALA A 317 7.16 -11.47 13.31
CA ALA A 317 6.30 -10.61 14.11
C ALA A 317 4.94 -11.24 14.46
N LEU A 318 4.68 -12.48 14.06
CA LEU A 318 3.45 -13.20 14.39
C LEU A 318 3.68 -14.19 15.54
N ALA A 319 2.77 -14.16 16.52
CA ALA A 319 2.71 -15.10 17.63
C ALA A 319 2.08 -16.42 17.17
N LEU A 320 2.90 -17.25 16.52
CA LEU A 320 2.50 -18.51 15.88
C LEU A 320 3.01 -19.73 16.64
N THR A 321 2.22 -20.79 16.67
CA THR A 321 2.71 -22.15 16.93
C THR A 321 3.64 -22.61 15.80
N PRO A 322 4.51 -23.63 16.04
CA PRO A 322 5.35 -24.18 14.97
C PRO A 322 4.55 -24.66 13.74
N ALA A 323 3.38 -25.26 13.96
CA ALA A 323 2.52 -25.73 12.87
C ALA A 323 1.96 -24.57 12.03
N GLU A 324 1.43 -23.52 12.67
CA GLU A 324 0.93 -22.34 11.95
C GLU A 324 2.06 -21.61 11.20
N ARG A 325 3.25 -21.54 11.80
CA ARG A 325 4.44 -20.97 11.16
C ARG A 325 4.82 -21.74 9.90
N ALA A 326 4.90 -23.07 10.00
CA ALA A 326 5.21 -23.94 8.86
C ALA A 326 4.14 -23.85 7.76
N GLU A 327 2.86 -23.87 8.12
CA GLU A 327 1.75 -23.73 7.16
C GLU A 327 1.85 -22.42 6.37
N LYS A 328 2.05 -21.29 7.07
CA LYS A 328 2.12 -19.95 6.48
C LYS A 328 3.43 -19.72 5.72
N ALA A 329 4.54 -20.30 6.17
CA ALA A 329 5.81 -20.29 5.44
C ALA A 329 5.67 -21.03 4.10
N LEU A 330 5.08 -22.23 4.12
CA LEU A 330 4.84 -22.98 2.90
C LEU A 330 3.85 -22.27 1.96
N ALA A 331 2.78 -21.65 2.48
CA ALA A 331 1.86 -20.87 1.65
C ALA A 331 2.54 -19.66 0.97
N LEU A 332 3.46 -18.98 1.67
CA LEU A 332 4.30 -17.94 1.08
C LEU A 332 5.21 -18.51 -0.02
N GLY A 333 5.90 -19.61 0.27
CA GLY A 333 6.77 -20.28 -0.69
C GLY A 333 6.01 -20.66 -1.97
N GLU A 334 4.83 -21.27 -1.83
CA GLU A 334 3.98 -21.68 -2.95
C GLU A 334 3.54 -20.49 -3.81
N GLN A 335 3.15 -19.38 -3.20
CA GLN A 335 2.77 -18.18 -3.94
C GLN A 335 3.97 -17.54 -4.66
N GLN A 336 5.14 -17.46 -4.00
CA GLN A 336 6.35 -16.91 -4.61
C GLN A 336 6.87 -17.80 -5.76
N GLU A 337 6.87 -19.13 -5.58
CA GLU A 337 7.20 -20.09 -6.64
C GLU A 337 6.28 -19.85 -7.85
N ALA A 338 4.96 -19.81 -7.64
CA ALA A 338 4.01 -19.57 -8.73
C ALA A 338 4.23 -18.23 -9.46
N LEU A 339 4.47 -17.14 -8.71
CA LEU A 339 4.74 -15.82 -9.29
C LEU A 339 6.00 -15.82 -10.15
N TYR A 340 7.11 -16.32 -9.62
CA TYR A 340 8.38 -16.28 -10.34
C TYR A 340 8.47 -17.33 -11.46
N THR A 341 7.76 -18.45 -11.34
CA THR A 341 7.55 -19.39 -12.46
C THR A 341 6.84 -18.66 -13.62
N ALA A 342 5.70 -18.02 -13.36
CA ALA A 342 4.96 -17.29 -14.39
C ALA A 342 5.78 -16.14 -15.00
N TYR A 343 6.60 -15.46 -14.17
CA TYR A 343 7.48 -14.40 -14.62
C TYR A 343 8.61 -14.92 -15.53
N LEU A 344 9.29 -16.01 -15.15
CA LEU A 344 10.34 -16.63 -15.95
C LEU A 344 9.79 -17.16 -17.28
N GLU A 345 8.63 -17.81 -17.27
CA GLU A 345 7.95 -18.27 -18.48
C GLU A 345 7.59 -17.10 -19.40
N GLY A 346 7.11 -15.99 -18.84
CA GLY A 346 6.84 -14.74 -19.57
C GLY A 346 8.09 -14.15 -20.23
N LEU A 347 9.28 -14.39 -19.66
CA LEU A 347 10.58 -14.02 -20.24
C LEU A 347 11.13 -15.06 -21.22
N GLY A 348 10.46 -16.19 -21.42
CA GLY A 348 10.94 -17.30 -22.24
C GLY A 348 12.05 -18.13 -21.57
N ALA A 349 12.19 -18.03 -20.25
CA ALA A 349 13.11 -18.82 -19.45
C ALA A 349 12.40 -20.04 -18.82
N SER A 350 13.16 -21.09 -18.52
CA SER A 350 12.64 -22.27 -17.83
C SER A 350 12.77 -22.12 -16.31
N PRO A 351 11.69 -22.26 -15.55
CA PRO A 351 11.74 -22.24 -14.09
C PRO A 351 12.34 -23.53 -13.53
N GLU A 352 12.95 -23.45 -12.35
CA GLU A 352 13.26 -24.64 -11.55
C GLU A 352 11.98 -25.19 -10.91
N THR A 353 11.88 -26.51 -10.77
CA THR A 353 10.69 -27.19 -10.24
C THR A 353 11.02 -28.02 -9.02
N GLY A 354 10.09 -28.14 -8.07
CA GLY A 354 10.21 -29.03 -6.91
C GLY A 354 10.97 -28.42 -5.72
N GLY A 355 11.16 -27.10 -5.71
CA GLY A 355 11.86 -26.39 -4.63
C GLY A 355 11.15 -26.51 -3.26
N LEU A 356 9.85 -26.86 -3.27
CA LEU A 356 9.02 -26.96 -2.07
C LEU A 356 8.62 -28.40 -1.70
N ASP A 357 9.06 -29.42 -2.44
CA ASP A 357 8.62 -30.80 -2.19
C ASP A 357 9.04 -31.31 -0.81
N ALA A 358 10.26 -30.98 -0.38
CA ALA A 358 10.75 -31.29 0.97
C ALA A 358 9.92 -30.60 2.05
N ALA A 359 9.57 -29.32 1.86
CA ALA A 359 8.75 -28.55 2.80
C ALA A 359 7.32 -29.11 2.88
N ARG A 360 6.71 -29.52 1.76
CA ARG A 360 5.40 -30.20 1.74
C ARG A 360 5.45 -31.52 2.51
N ALA A 361 6.48 -32.33 2.28
CA ALA A 361 6.67 -33.61 2.96
C ALA A 361 6.90 -33.43 4.47
N ALA A 362 7.72 -32.45 4.87
CA ALA A 362 7.99 -32.12 6.26
C ALA A 362 6.73 -31.64 7.00
N LEU A 363 5.93 -30.76 6.37
CA LEU A 363 4.65 -30.33 6.95
C LEU A 363 3.69 -31.51 7.17
N ALA A 364 3.57 -32.40 6.18
CA ALA A 364 2.70 -33.59 6.28
C ALA A 364 3.17 -34.58 7.35
N ALA A 365 4.49 -34.66 7.59
CA ALA A 365 5.09 -35.49 8.64
C ALA A 365 5.06 -34.85 10.04
N GLY A 366 4.64 -33.58 10.16
CA GLY A 366 4.68 -32.83 11.42
C GLY A 366 6.08 -32.35 11.83
N ASP A 367 7.06 -32.38 10.91
CA ASP A 367 8.42 -31.88 11.13
C ASP A 367 8.53 -30.40 10.79
N TYR A 368 7.85 -29.58 11.59
CA TYR A 368 7.68 -28.15 11.32
C TYR A 368 9.00 -27.35 11.32
N GLY A 369 10.09 -27.91 11.85
CA GLY A 369 11.40 -27.24 11.84
C GLY A 369 12.13 -27.33 10.49
N GLN A 370 11.69 -28.22 9.60
CA GLN A 370 12.25 -28.41 8.25
C GLN A 370 11.42 -27.74 7.14
N VAL A 371 10.31 -27.09 7.50
CA VAL A 371 9.46 -26.28 6.62
C VAL A 371 9.89 -24.83 6.71
#